data_AF-W2L1T0-F1
#
_entry.id   AF-W2L1T0-F1
#
_cell.length_a   1.000
_cell.length_b   1.000
_cell.length_c   1.000
_cell.angle_alpha   90.00
_cell.angle_beta   90.00
_cell.angle_gamma   90.00
#
_symmetry.space_group_name_H-M   'P 1'
#
loop_
_entity.id
_entity.type
_entity.pdbx_description
1 polymer ?
#
loop_
_entity_poly.entity_id
_entity_poly.type
_entity_poly.pdbx_seq_one_letter_code
_entity_poly.pdbx_strand_id
1 'polypeptide(L)'
;MANLSRVLALCAAAVTLASAATHYEYKTIDVDYNFDENEDSPRSVIMMIPDGTGPNIFTLARTVLDPTLETRLHIDPHLMGTVQTHSSTSYITDSASSATAYSTGYKTYDSAIAVDTYEQPLGTVLEAAKA
;
A
#
# COMPACT_ATOMS: atom_id res chain seq x y z
N MET A 1 10.44 31.38 45.92
CA MET A 1 10.30 31.30 44.45
C MET A 1 10.79 29.98 43.84
N ALA A 2 11.72 29.23 44.46
CA ALA A 2 12.26 27.97 43.90
C ALA A 2 11.27 26.77 43.84
N ASN A 3 10.22 26.75 44.66
CA ASN A 3 9.26 25.64 44.68
C ASN A 3 8.22 25.73 43.55
N LEU A 4 7.89 26.94 43.08
CA LEU A 4 6.89 27.13 42.03
C LEU A 4 7.42 26.73 40.64
N SER A 5 8.70 27.02 40.36
CA SER A 5 9.34 26.62 39.10
C SER A 5 9.52 25.10 38.99
N ARG A 6 9.78 24.41 40.12
CA ARG A 6 9.87 22.94 40.17
C ARG A 6 8.51 22.28 39.92
N VAL A 7 7.43 22.82 40.48
CA VAL A 7 6.06 22.32 40.25
C VAL A 7 5.65 22.52 38.79
N LEU A 8 5.92 23.68 38.21
CA LEU A 8 5.65 23.94 36.78
C LEU A 8 6.44 23.02 35.84
N ALA A 9 7.71 22.78 36.13
CA ALA A 9 8.54 21.88 35.33
C ALA A 9 8.05 20.42 35.38
N LEU A 10 7.60 19.96 36.56
CA LEU A 10 7.00 18.63 36.73
C LEU A 10 5.69 18.48 35.96
N CYS A 11 4.82 19.50 35.99
CA CYS A 11 3.57 19.47 35.23
C CYS A 11 3.82 19.47 33.72
N ALA A 12 4.76 20.29 33.23
CA ALA A 12 5.11 20.32 31.81
C ALA A 12 5.68 18.98 31.32
N ALA A 13 6.56 18.35 32.12
CA ALA A 13 7.11 17.04 31.79
C ALA A 13 6.06 15.92 31.81
N ALA A 14 5.07 15.98 32.71
CA ALA A 14 3.98 15.02 32.75
C ALA A 14 3.06 15.13 31.52
N VAL A 15 2.78 16.35 31.06
CA VAL A 15 1.94 16.60 29.87
C VAL A 15 2.65 16.15 28.58
N THR A 16 3.96 16.39 28.45
CA THR A 16 4.71 15.92 27.28
C THR A 16 4.84 14.40 27.24
N LEU A 17 4.99 13.73 28.39
CA LEU A 17 4.97 12.26 28.46
C LEU A 17 3.60 11.69 28.11
N ALA A 18 2.51 12.31 28.58
CA ALA A 18 1.15 11.85 28.28
C ALA A 18 0.80 11.95 26.80
N SER A 19 1.23 13.03 26.13
CA SER A 19 1.07 13.21 24.67
C SER A 19 1.94 12.24 23.85
N ALA A 20 3.14 11.91 24.34
CA ALA A 20 3.97 10.88 23.69
C ALA A 20 3.43 9.45 23.89
N ALA A 21 2.68 9.21 24.97
CA ALA A 21 2.09 7.92 25.30
C ALA A 21 0.76 7.63 24.60
N THR A 22 0.11 8.64 23.97
CA THR A 22 -1.04 8.38 23.11
C THR A 22 -0.57 7.76 21.80
N HIS A 23 -0.33 6.45 21.82
CA HIS A 23 -0.35 5.64 20.61
C HIS A 23 -1.77 5.70 20.05
N TYR A 24 -1.93 6.34 18.89
CA TYR A 24 -3.17 6.26 18.14
C TYR A 24 -3.26 4.84 17.57
N GLU A 25 -3.87 3.94 18.33
CA GLU A 25 -4.13 2.56 17.92
C GLU A 25 -5.17 2.59 16.80
N TYR A 26 -4.71 2.38 15.56
CA TYR A 26 -5.60 2.23 14.43
C TYR A 26 -6.30 0.88 14.57
N LYS A 27 -7.52 0.92 15.12
CA LYS A 27 -8.40 -0.24 15.20
C LYS A 27 -8.77 -0.64 13.78
N THR A 28 -8.03 -1.57 13.20
CA THR A 28 -8.49 -2.30 12.02
C THR A 28 -9.81 -2.95 12.41
N ILE A 29 -10.88 -2.61 11.69
CA ILE A 29 -12.16 -3.27 11.89
C ILE A 29 -11.99 -4.65 11.29
N ASP A 30 -11.64 -5.62 12.14
CA ASP A 30 -11.72 -7.03 11.77
C ASP A 30 -13.20 -7.38 11.71
N VAL A 31 -13.73 -7.38 10.48
CA VAL A 31 -15.08 -7.83 10.21
C VAL A 31 -14.99 -9.35 10.11
N ASP A 32 -15.51 -10.04 11.12
CA ASP A 32 -15.70 -11.49 11.07
C ASP A 32 -16.79 -11.80 10.04
N TYR A 33 -16.36 -12.19 8.84
CA TYR A 33 -17.26 -12.59 7.75
C TYR A 33 -17.74 -14.05 7.89
N ASN A 34 -17.42 -14.72 9.01
CA ASN A 34 -17.87 -16.07 9.34
C ASN A 34 -17.44 -17.11 8.28
N PHE A 35 -16.20 -16.98 7.82
CA PHE A 35 -15.58 -17.95 6.91
C PHE A 35 -14.78 -18.99 7.71
N ASP A 36 -14.77 -20.23 7.22
CA ASP A 36 -13.86 -21.27 7.70
C ASP A 36 -12.45 -20.92 7.19
N GLU A 37 -11.76 -20.06 7.92
CA GLU A 37 -10.39 -19.64 7.61
C GLU A 37 -9.46 -20.80 7.93
N ASN A 38 -9.07 -21.56 6.91
CA ASN A 38 -7.89 -22.40 7.04
C ASN A 38 -6.68 -21.44 7.10
N GLU A 39 -6.12 -21.22 8.29
CA GLU A 39 -5.03 -20.26 8.55
C GLU A 39 -3.81 -20.47 7.63
N ASP A 40 -3.65 -21.66 7.07
CA ASP A 40 -2.52 -22.01 6.22
C ASP A 40 -2.61 -21.49 4.77
N SER A 41 -3.80 -21.05 4.29
CA SER A 41 -3.92 -20.57 2.89
C SER A 41 -5.04 -19.56 2.66
N PRO A 42 -4.78 -18.45 1.92
CA PRO A 42 -5.81 -17.48 1.59
C PRO A 42 -6.85 -18.07 0.64
N ARG A 43 -8.14 -17.96 1.00
CA ARG A 43 -9.26 -18.43 0.16
C ARG A 43 -9.50 -17.56 -1.08
N SER A 44 -9.27 -16.26 -0.99
CA SER A 44 -9.60 -15.29 -2.04
C SER A 44 -8.60 -14.16 -2.07
N VAL A 45 -8.36 -13.61 -3.26
CA VAL A 45 -7.43 -12.51 -3.49
C VAL A 45 -8.15 -11.38 -4.22
N ILE A 46 -8.08 -10.17 -3.66
CA ILE A 46 -8.56 -8.94 -4.31
C ILE A 46 -7.32 -8.09 -4.61
N MET A 47 -6.99 -7.95 -5.90
CA MET A 47 -5.88 -7.11 -6.35
C MET A 47 -6.42 -5.76 -6.83
N MET A 48 -5.98 -4.67 -6.20
CA MET A 48 -6.31 -3.31 -6.61
C MET A 48 -5.10 -2.67 -7.30
N ILE A 49 -5.25 -2.27 -8.57
CA ILE A 49 -4.19 -1.62 -9.35
C ILE A 49 -4.60 -0.17 -9.63
N PRO A 50 -4.01 0.81 -8.93
CA PRO A 50 -4.18 2.21 -9.27
C PRO A 50 -3.20 2.59 -10.40
N ASP A 51 -3.69 2.64 -11.65
CA ASP A 51 -2.85 2.97 -12.81
C ASP A 51 -2.18 4.36 -12.67
N GLY A 52 -0.92 4.47 -13.08
CA GLY A 52 -0.14 5.70 -13.01
C GLY A 52 0.11 6.26 -11.59
N THR A 53 -0.15 5.48 -10.54
CA THR A 53 -0.17 6.00 -9.16
C THR A 53 1.16 5.76 -8.45
N GLY A 54 2.01 6.79 -8.49
CA GLY A 54 3.23 6.85 -7.67
C GLY A 54 3.01 7.40 -6.26
N PRO A 55 4.03 7.37 -5.39
CA PRO A 55 3.96 7.92 -4.03
C PRO A 55 3.53 9.40 -3.98
N ASN A 56 3.87 10.17 -5.01
CA ASN A 56 3.47 11.57 -5.17
C ASN A 56 1.95 11.74 -5.28
N ILE A 57 1.25 10.81 -5.94
CA ILE A 57 -0.21 10.88 -6.11
C ILE A 57 -0.92 10.64 -4.77
N PHE A 58 -0.43 9.72 -3.93
CA PHE A 58 -0.98 9.55 -2.58
C PHE A 58 -0.76 10.79 -1.72
N THR A 59 0.39 11.44 -1.81
CA THR A 59 0.62 12.72 -1.11
C THR A 59 -0.33 13.81 -1.59
N LEU A 60 -0.52 13.95 -2.90
CA LEU A 60 -1.49 14.90 -3.46
C LEU A 60 -2.91 14.59 -2.96
N ALA A 61 -3.32 13.33 -2.98
CA ALA A 61 -4.65 12.90 -2.53
C ALA A 61 -4.89 13.26 -1.05
N ARG A 62 -3.89 13.08 -0.17
CA ARG A 62 -3.97 13.50 1.24
C ARG A 62 -4.18 15.01 1.35
N THR A 63 -3.38 15.81 0.65
CA THR A 63 -3.46 17.28 0.70
C THR A 63 -4.79 17.82 0.18
N VAL A 64 -5.35 17.21 -0.87
CA VAL A 64 -6.64 17.61 -1.43
C VAL A 64 -7.80 17.19 -0.53
N LEU A 65 -7.71 16.00 0.06
CA LEU A 65 -8.73 15.49 0.99
C LEU A 65 -8.81 16.34 2.25
N ASP A 66 -7.66 16.65 2.83
CA ASP A 66 -7.55 17.41 4.06
C ASP A 66 -6.22 18.21 4.10
N PRO A 67 -6.27 19.53 3.85
CA PRO A 67 -5.08 20.38 3.91
C PRO A 67 -4.39 20.42 5.29
N THR A 68 -5.08 20.05 6.36
CA THR A 68 -4.51 19.99 7.72
C THR A 68 -3.70 18.70 7.94
N LEU A 69 -3.85 17.71 7.04
CA LEU A 69 -3.22 16.38 7.09
C LEU A 69 -3.56 15.56 8.36
N GLU A 70 -4.64 15.90 9.05
CA GLU A 70 -5.14 15.12 10.19
C GLU A 70 -5.83 13.82 9.71
N THR A 71 -6.44 13.87 8.54
CA THR A 71 -7.10 12.72 7.90
C THR A 71 -6.12 11.87 7.08
N ARG A 72 -6.18 10.54 7.24
CA ARG A 72 -5.40 9.57 6.46
C ARG A 72 -6.23 8.90 5.36
N LEU A 73 -5.55 8.44 4.31
CA LEU A 73 -6.18 7.57 3.31
C LEU A 73 -6.33 6.15 3.87
N HIS A 74 -7.38 5.43 3.45
CA HIS A 74 -7.57 4.02 3.84
C HIS A 74 -6.40 3.11 3.44
N ILE A 75 -5.64 3.48 2.40
CA ILE A 75 -4.47 2.73 1.96
C ILE A 75 -3.23 2.96 2.84
N ASP A 76 -3.19 4.04 3.63
CA ASP A 76 -1.99 4.45 4.39
C ASP A 76 -1.44 3.36 5.33
N PRO A 77 -2.27 2.61 6.09
CA PRO A 77 -1.79 1.52 6.94
C PRO A 77 -1.23 0.33 6.16
N HIS A 78 -1.55 0.21 4.87
CA HIS A 78 -1.22 -0.93 4.02
C HIS A 78 -0.06 -0.65 3.05
N LEU A 79 0.47 0.58 3.01
CA LEU A 79 1.59 0.93 2.15
C LEU A 79 2.88 0.29 2.68
N MET A 80 3.33 -0.78 2.01
CA MET A 80 4.55 -1.50 2.35
C MET A 80 5.46 -1.71 1.14
N GLY A 81 6.73 -1.31 1.29
CA GLY A 81 7.78 -1.57 0.30
C GLY A 81 7.65 -0.80 -1.02
N THR A 82 8.48 -1.18 -1.99
CA THR A 82 8.48 -0.65 -3.36
C THR A 82 8.74 -1.78 -4.37
N VAL A 83 8.32 -1.59 -5.62
CA VAL A 83 8.51 -2.56 -6.71
C VAL A 83 9.22 -1.92 -7.90
N GLN A 84 9.98 -2.72 -8.66
CA GLN A 84 10.66 -2.25 -9.86
C GLN A 84 9.80 -2.48 -11.11
N THR A 85 9.31 -1.39 -11.71
CA THR A 85 8.32 -1.44 -12.78
C THR A 85 8.88 -1.39 -14.20
N HIS A 86 10.21 -1.41 -14.40
CA HIS A 86 10.78 -1.38 -15.75
C HIS A 86 10.30 -2.56 -16.62
N SER A 87 10.17 -2.35 -17.93
CA SER A 87 9.90 -3.40 -18.93
C SER A 87 11.22 -4.04 -19.41
N SER A 88 11.16 -4.96 -20.36
CA SER A 88 12.37 -5.55 -20.97
C SER A 88 13.07 -4.58 -21.93
N THR A 89 12.34 -3.60 -22.46
CA THR A 89 12.82 -2.66 -23.48
C THR A 89 13.01 -1.23 -22.96
N SER A 90 12.42 -0.88 -21.81
CA SER A 90 12.43 0.48 -21.29
C SER A 90 12.51 0.54 -19.76
N TYR A 91 13.21 1.55 -19.24
CA TYR A 91 13.17 1.90 -17.81
C TYR A 91 11.81 2.46 -17.38
N ILE A 92 11.04 2.98 -18.34
CA ILE A 92 9.68 3.51 -18.15
C ILE A 92 8.72 2.61 -18.92
N THR A 93 8.01 1.75 -18.20
CA THR A 93 7.03 0.80 -18.73
C THR A 93 5.75 1.49 -19.16
N ASP A 94 5.00 0.85 -20.06
CA ASP A 94 3.60 1.18 -20.32
C ASP A 94 2.62 0.30 -19.52
N SER A 95 1.32 0.57 -19.63
CA SER A 95 0.29 -0.21 -18.92
C SER A 95 0.20 -1.67 -19.41
N ALA A 96 0.52 -1.95 -20.67
CA ALA A 96 0.43 -3.29 -21.25
C ALA A 96 1.52 -4.24 -20.70
N SER A 97 2.77 -3.80 -20.75
CA SER A 97 3.91 -4.59 -20.27
C SER A 97 3.89 -4.79 -18.75
N SER A 98 3.45 -3.78 -18.00
CA SER A 98 3.27 -3.87 -16.55
C SER A 98 2.10 -4.77 -16.15
N ALA A 99 0.97 -4.70 -16.85
CA ALA A 99 -0.15 -5.62 -16.64
C ALA A 99 0.25 -7.07 -16.96
N THR A 100 1.05 -7.30 -17.99
CA THR A 100 1.62 -8.62 -18.30
C THR A 100 2.48 -9.13 -17.15
N ALA A 101 3.36 -8.28 -16.60
CA ALA A 101 4.20 -8.66 -15.45
C ALA A 101 3.37 -9.03 -14.21
N TYR A 102 2.34 -8.25 -13.88
CA TYR A 102 1.49 -8.56 -12.72
C TYR A 102 0.60 -9.78 -12.92
N SER A 103 0.12 -10.01 -14.14
CA SER A 103 -0.80 -11.12 -14.42
C SER A 103 -0.08 -12.45 -14.67
N THR A 104 1.12 -12.44 -15.25
CA THR A 104 1.85 -13.64 -15.68
C THR A 104 3.10 -13.94 -14.84
N GLY A 105 3.63 -12.94 -14.12
CA GLY A 105 4.91 -13.03 -13.42
C GLY A 105 6.14 -12.80 -14.30
N TYR A 106 5.97 -12.53 -15.60
CA TYR A 106 7.08 -12.30 -16.54
C TYR A 106 7.09 -10.87 -17.09
N LYS A 107 8.29 -10.27 -17.13
CA LYS A 107 8.50 -9.00 -17.83
C LYS A 107 8.52 -9.22 -19.34
N THR A 108 7.99 -8.26 -20.08
CA THR A 108 7.92 -8.25 -21.54
C THR A 108 8.25 -6.86 -22.09
N TYR A 109 8.20 -6.68 -23.40
CA TYR A 109 8.44 -5.40 -24.07
C TYR A 109 7.21 -4.50 -24.02
N ASP A 110 7.39 -3.18 -24.19
CA ASP A 110 6.28 -2.24 -24.15
C ASP A 110 5.22 -2.57 -25.22
N SER A 111 3.94 -2.30 -24.93
CA SER A 111 2.77 -2.65 -25.74
C SER A 111 2.43 -4.15 -25.82
N ALA A 112 3.25 -5.04 -25.26
CA ALA A 112 2.95 -6.48 -25.25
C ALA A 112 1.94 -6.84 -24.15
N ILE A 113 1.01 -7.75 -24.49
CA ILE A 113 -0.02 -8.25 -23.57
C ILE A 113 0.04 -9.78 -23.53
N ALA A 114 0.24 -10.34 -22.35
CA ALA A 114 0.22 -11.79 -22.09
C ALA A 114 1.16 -12.63 -22.98
N VAL A 115 2.29 -12.04 -23.38
CA VAL A 115 3.36 -12.72 -24.12
C VAL A 115 4.73 -12.42 -23.51
N ASP A 116 5.65 -13.36 -23.65
CA ASP A 116 7.05 -13.16 -23.28
C ASP A 116 7.81 -12.30 -24.32
N THR A 117 9.11 -12.12 -24.10
CA THR A 117 9.98 -11.34 -25.00
C THR A 117 10.21 -11.99 -26.38
N TYR A 118 9.76 -13.23 -26.57
CA TYR A 118 9.83 -13.99 -27.82
C TYR A 118 8.43 -14.19 -28.44
N GLU A 119 7.46 -13.38 -28.02
CA GLU A 119 6.06 -13.42 -28.47
C GLU A 119 5.35 -14.74 -28.18
N GLN A 120 5.87 -15.55 -27.24
CA GLN A 120 5.19 -16.77 -26.82
C GLN A 120 4.10 -16.45 -25.80
N PRO A 121 2.92 -17.09 -25.90
CA PRO A 121 1.81 -16.82 -25.00
C PRO A 121 2.12 -17.27 -23.56
N LEU A 122 1.70 -16.46 -22.59
CA LEU A 122 1.86 -16.72 -21.17
C LEU A 122 0.50 -16.89 -20.50
N GLY A 123 0.40 -17.86 -19.58
CA GLY A 123 -0.77 -18.02 -18.74
C GLY A 123 -0.85 -16.92 -17.66
N THR A 124 -2.05 -16.43 -17.42
CA THR A 124 -2.34 -15.41 -16.42
C THR A 124 -2.87 -16.01 -15.12
N VAL A 125 -2.75 -15.27 -14.02
CA VAL A 125 -3.30 -15.65 -12.70
C VAL A 125 -4.82 -15.86 -12.74
N LEU A 126 -5.55 -15.15 -13.59
CA LEU A 126 -7.01 -15.32 -13.74
C LEU A 126 -7.36 -16.61 -14.49
N GLU A 127 -6.56 -17.00 -15.49
CA GLU A 127 -6.71 -18.30 -16.14
C GLU A 127 -6.40 -19.44 -15.18
N ALA A 128 -5.33 -19.30 -14.39
CA ALA A 128 -4.98 -20.25 -13.34
C ALA A 128 -6.07 -20.35 -12.26
N ALA A 129 -6.73 -19.24 -11.88
CA ALA A 129 -7.81 -19.24 -10.90
C ALA A 129 -9.12 -19.87 -11.42
N LYS A 130 -9.30 -19.95 -12.74
CA LYS A 130 -10.48 -20.55 -13.38
C LYS A 130 -10.35 -22.07 -13.56
N ALA A 131 -9.13 -22.56 -13.81
CA ALA A 131 -8.83 -23.94 -14.17
C ALA A 131 -9.15 -24.92 -13.03
#